data_AF-A0A349IPP3-F1
#
_entry.id   AF-A0A349IPP3-F1
#
_cell.length_a   1.000
_cell.length_b   1.000
_cell.length_c   1.000
_cell.angle_alpha   90.00
_cell.angle_beta   90.00
_cell.angle_gamma   90.00
#
_symmetry.space_group_name_H-M   'P 1'
#
loop_
_entity.id
_entity.type
_entity.pdbx_description
1 polymer ?
#
loop_
_entity_poly.entity_id
_entity_poly.type
_entity_poly.pdbx_seq_one_letter_code
_entity_poly.pdbx_strand_id
1 'polypeptide(L)'
;MPMYMPRQRLYSDLAKRIRFCLRGLSVSMCLWMWKGKCILLTVCHSDRPRVFGVWDDNYNFMFKKKETIYGVMTLCFIIIFSLIFFNITYAQTTSSIYAQDPDPKDTDIDGLTDQGEMYIFGTDPTLPDTDADGYLDGAEVLSQTDPLDSASPGTVAQVKTTREVPWPWYSARAAGIISYLFLFFITISGIALSTGALYRVFGQVWGWRIHQWIGIMMMVSVIGHVVALGFDKFIDFSLAELLIPFATDYEPVLMASGIISFYFFLILITTSLFVIQKKYRLWRYFHYLSFPMFVATFYHSVFLGTDTKTLTMTIVYWSTATIVGLFVIYRILYRKIQGRVFHQHLKHVTRST
;
A
#
# COMPACT_ATOMS: atom_id res chain seq x y z
N MET A 1 37.54 -45.41 -18.67
CA MET A 1 36.11 -45.51 -19.00
C MET A 1 35.34 -45.90 -17.74
N PRO A 2 34.40 -45.07 -17.25
CA PRO A 2 33.37 -45.55 -16.34
C PRO A 2 31.97 -45.54 -16.98
N MET A 3 31.24 -46.60 -16.63
CA MET A 3 29.96 -47.08 -17.13
C MET A 3 28.74 -46.20 -16.77
N TYR A 4 27.79 -46.18 -17.71
CA TYR A 4 26.40 -45.73 -17.55
C TYR A 4 25.56 -46.75 -16.77
N MET A 5 24.62 -46.30 -15.93
CA MET A 5 23.49 -47.10 -15.42
C MET A 5 22.16 -46.33 -15.59
N PRO A 6 21.01 -47.00 -15.85
CA PRO A 6 19.82 -46.37 -16.45
C PRO A 6 18.70 -45.98 -15.45
N ARG A 7 17.99 -44.90 -15.79
CA ARG A 7 17.08 -44.08 -14.96
C ARG A 7 15.68 -44.67 -14.68
N GLN A 8 15.39 -45.94 -14.97
CA GLN A 8 13.99 -46.43 -15.04
C GLN A 8 13.49 -47.28 -13.85
N ARG A 9 14.35 -47.72 -12.91
CA ARG A 9 13.88 -48.54 -11.77
C ARG A 9 13.32 -47.76 -10.55
N LEU A 10 13.42 -46.43 -10.52
CA LEU A 10 13.02 -45.66 -9.32
C LEU A 10 11.53 -45.27 -9.26
N TYR A 11 10.78 -45.42 -10.36
CA TYR A 11 9.40 -44.92 -10.44
C TYR A 11 8.31 -45.96 -10.14
N SER A 12 8.61 -47.26 -10.20
CA SER A 12 7.59 -48.32 -10.05
C SER A 12 7.21 -48.64 -8.61
N ASP A 13 8.09 -48.38 -7.63
CA ASP A 13 7.80 -48.65 -6.22
C ASP A 13 7.02 -47.53 -5.50
N LEU A 14 7.14 -46.29 -5.99
CA LEU A 14 6.43 -45.14 -5.39
C LEU A 14 4.93 -45.18 -5.70
N ALA A 15 4.55 -45.65 -6.89
CA ALA A 15 3.16 -45.70 -7.34
C ALA A 15 2.32 -46.79 -6.63
N LYS A 16 2.94 -47.85 -6.10
CA LYS A 16 2.22 -48.93 -5.41
C LYS A 16 1.83 -48.58 -3.97
N ARG A 17 2.54 -47.66 -3.31
CA ARG A 17 2.30 -47.32 -1.88
C ARG A 17 1.28 -46.20 -1.66
N ILE A 18 0.96 -45.40 -2.69
CA ILE A 18 -0.03 -44.31 -2.59
C ILE A 18 -1.47 -44.84 -2.48
N ARG A 19 -1.74 -46.07 -2.96
CA ARG A 19 -3.10 -46.64 -2.98
C ARG A 19 -3.68 -47.06 -1.62
N PHE A 20 -2.91 -47.02 -0.54
CA PHE A 20 -3.38 -47.53 0.76
C PHE A 20 -3.97 -46.46 1.70
N CYS A 21 -3.88 -45.17 1.38
CA CYS A 21 -4.26 -44.08 2.30
C CYS A 21 -5.58 -43.35 1.98
N LEU A 22 -6.37 -43.80 0.99
CA LEU A 22 -7.60 -43.10 0.58
C LEU A 22 -8.88 -43.80 1.04
N ARG A 23 -8.95 -44.19 2.32
CA ARG A 23 -10.23 -44.51 2.98
C ARG A 23 -10.28 -43.85 4.36
N GLY A 24 -11.04 -42.77 4.47
CA GLY A 24 -11.45 -42.17 5.75
C GLY A 24 -11.06 -40.70 5.90
N LEU A 25 -12.05 -39.82 5.84
CA LEU A 25 -11.94 -38.43 6.28
C LEU A 25 -11.72 -38.36 7.80
N SER A 26 -10.64 -37.71 8.23
CA SER A 26 -10.59 -36.88 9.45
C SER A 26 -9.28 -36.09 9.43
N VAL A 27 -9.32 -34.81 9.78
CA VAL A 27 -8.15 -33.95 9.92
C VAL A 27 -7.16 -34.63 10.87
N SER A 28 -6.02 -35.07 10.35
CA SER A 28 -4.99 -35.72 11.16
C SER A 28 -3.62 -35.29 10.63
N MET A 29 -2.90 -34.57 11.50
CA MET A 29 -1.52 -34.16 11.32
C MET A 29 -0.66 -35.43 11.26
N CYS A 30 -0.16 -35.77 10.08
CA CYS A 30 0.62 -36.99 9.89
C CYS A 30 2.11 -36.65 10.05
N LEU A 31 2.67 -36.94 11.22
CA LEU A 31 4.11 -36.93 11.44
C LEU A 31 4.69 -38.20 10.81
N TRP A 32 5.50 -38.04 9.76
CA TRP A 32 6.24 -39.15 9.16
C TRP A 32 7.73 -39.00 9.46
N MET A 33 8.34 -40.08 9.96
CA MET A 33 9.78 -40.20 10.17
C MET A 33 10.40 -41.01 9.04
N TRP A 34 11.32 -40.40 8.29
CA TRP A 34 12.18 -41.13 7.34
C TRP A 34 13.64 -40.82 7.68
N LYS A 35 14.41 -41.87 8.00
CA LYS A 35 15.83 -41.77 8.44
C LYS A 35 16.08 -40.74 9.56
N GLY A 36 15.21 -40.72 10.57
CA GLY A 36 15.42 -39.89 11.78
C GLY A 36 15.05 -38.41 11.67
N LYS A 37 14.35 -37.96 10.61
CA LYS A 37 13.89 -36.57 10.48
C LYS A 37 12.36 -36.47 10.47
N CYS A 38 11.81 -35.52 11.24
CA CYS A 38 10.38 -35.14 11.23
C CYS A 38 10.07 -34.22 10.04
N ILE A 39 9.11 -34.61 9.20
CA ILE A 39 8.63 -33.79 8.09
C ILE A 39 7.20 -33.35 8.41
N LEU A 40 6.98 -32.03 8.55
CA LEU A 40 5.65 -31.45 8.69
C LEU A 40 5.06 -31.21 7.29
N LEU A 41 3.97 -31.91 6.96
CA LEU A 41 3.18 -31.69 5.75
C LEU A 41 1.84 -31.07 6.13
N THR A 42 1.63 -29.78 5.84
CA THR A 42 0.31 -29.14 5.92
C THR A 42 -0.47 -29.37 4.63
N VAL A 43 -1.79 -29.48 4.78
CA VAL A 43 -2.75 -30.12 3.85
C VAL A 43 -2.76 -29.52 2.44
N CYS A 44 -2.94 -30.44 1.50
CA CYS A 44 -2.77 -30.35 0.06
C CYS A 44 -4.08 -29.97 -0.64
N HIS A 45 -4.06 -28.99 -1.54
CA HIS A 45 -5.08 -28.84 -2.60
C HIS A 45 -4.44 -28.58 -3.97
N SER A 46 -3.38 -29.31 -4.30
CA SER A 46 -2.78 -29.31 -5.65
C SER A 46 -1.84 -30.50 -5.75
N ASP A 47 -1.86 -31.22 -6.88
CA ASP A 47 -1.15 -32.48 -7.20
C ASP A 47 0.40 -32.45 -7.12
N ARG A 48 1.00 -31.55 -6.35
CA ARG A 48 2.43 -31.50 -6.06
C ARG A 48 2.64 -31.17 -4.58
N PRO A 49 3.13 -32.10 -3.74
CA PRO A 49 3.48 -31.78 -2.36
C PRO A 49 4.57 -30.70 -2.34
N ARG A 50 4.27 -29.55 -1.75
CA ARG A 50 5.27 -28.49 -1.49
C ARG A 50 5.83 -28.72 -0.09
N VAL A 51 7.05 -29.25 0.00
CA VAL A 51 7.79 -29.37 1.26
C VAL A 51 8.20 -27.96 1.72
N PHE A 52 7.75 -27.54 2.90
CA PHE A 52 7.89 -26.16 3.40
C PHE A 52 9.24 -25.86 4.07
N GLY A 53 9.98 -26.91 4.49
CA GLY A 53 11.31 -26.79 5.09
C GLY A 53 11.94 -28.17 5.31
N VAL A 54 13.26 -28.21 5.44
CA VAL A 54 14.02 -29.41 5.82
C VAL A 54 14.93 -29.04 6.99
N TRP A 55 14.92 -29.85 8.04
CA TRP A 55 15.85 -29.71 9.16
C TRP A 55 17.21 -30.30 8.77
N ASP A 56 18.30 -29.55 8.98
CA ASP A 56 19.65 -30.11 8.88
C ASP A 56 19.97 -30.98 10.11
N ASP A 57 21.11 -31.66 10.11
CA ASP A 57 21.51 -32.58 11.17
C ASP A 57 21.88 -31.86 12.50
N ASN A 58 21.86 -30.52 12.51
CA ASN A 58 22.13 -29.67 13.67
C ASN A 58 20.86 -28.98 14.19
N TYR A 59 19.67 -29.44 13.78
CA TYR A 59 18.39 -28.83 14.15
C TYR A 59 18.26 -27.36 13.72
N ASN A 60 18.90 -26.94 12.63
CA ASN A 60 18.59 -25.65 12.02
C ASN A 60 17.44 -25.79 11.03
N PHE A 61 16.42 -24.93 11.18
CA PHE A 61 15.31 -24.87 10.25
C PHE A 61 15.75 -24.18 8.95
N MET A 62 16.09 -24.96 7.92
CA MET A 62 16.48 -24.40 6.62
C MET A 62 15.24 -24.05 5.79
N PHE A 63 14.89 -22.75 5.76
CA PHE A 63 14.01 -22.22 4.73
C PHE A 63 14.70 -22.34 3.35
N LYS A 64 13.94 -22.74 2.33
CA LYS A 64 14.41 -22.66 0.94
C LYS A 64 14.75 -21.18 0.66
N LYS A 65 16.04 -20.86 0.45
CA LYS A 65 16.63 -19.50 0.31
C LYS A 65 15.86 -18.46 -0.54
N LYS A 66 14.92 -18.90 -1.38
CA LYS A 66 14.06 -18.06 -2.26
C LYS A 66 12.76 -17.58 -1.60
N GLU A 67 12.26 -18.24 -0.57
CA GLU A 67 11.02 -17.89 0.14
C GLU A 67 11.31 -16.87 1.27
N THR A 68 12.51 -16.92 1.86
CA THR A 68 12.94 -16.05 2.96
C THR A 68 13.00 -14.58 2.57
N ILE A 69 13.41 -14.25 1.34
CA ILE A 69 13.56 -12.86 0.89
C ILE A 69 12.19 -12.18 0.71
N TYR A 70 11.19 -12.87 0.17
CA TYR A 70 9.83 -12.32 0.08
C TYR A 70 9.21 -12.12 1.47
N GLY A 71 9.46 -13.04 2.40
CA GLY A 71 9.05 -12.90 3.79
C GLY A 71 9.68 -11.65 4.43
N VAL A 72 10.99 -11.45 4.24
CA VAL A 72 11.71 -10.28 4.77
C VAL A 72 11.21 -8.98 4.13
N MET A 73 11.09 -8.92 2.80
CA MET A 73 10.59 -7.71 2.11
C MET A 73 9.17 -7.34 2.54
N THR A 74 8.29 -8.33 2.64
CA THR A 74 6.90 -8.14 3.10
C THR A 74 6.85 -7.74 4.57
N LEU A 75 7.68 -8.34 5.43
CA LEU A 75 7.76 -7.96 6.85
C LEU A 75 8.28 -6.52 7.00
N CYS A 76 9.32 -6.13 6.26
CA CYS A 76 9.79 -4.76 6.21
C CYS A 76 8.69 -3.80 5.74
N PHE A 77 7.93 -4.19 4.71
CA PHE A 77 6.78 -3.40 4.28
C PHE A 77 5.73 -3.27 5.38
N ILE A 78 5.33 -4.35 6.05
CA ILE A 78 4.36 -4.30 7.14
C ILE A 78 4.86 -3.38 8.25
N ILE A 79 6.13 -3.49 8.64
CA ILE A 79 6.72 -2.61 9.67
C ILE A 79 6.69 -1.15 9.21
N ILE A 80 7.14 -0.85 7.99
CA ILE A 80 7.15 0.52 7.45
C ILE A 80 5.72 1.06 7.32
N PHE A 81 4.78 0.26 6.82
CA PHE A 81 3.36 0.59 6.71
C PHE A 81 2.79 0.90 8.09
N SER A 82 3.02 0.04 9.08
CA SER A 82 2.56 0.24 10.45
C SER A 82 3.20 1.48 11.08
N LEU A 83 4.48 1.76 10.84
CA LEU A 83 5.14 2.97 11.31
C LEU A 83 4.57 4.22 10.67
N ILE A 84 4.35 4.23 9.35
CA ILE A 84 3.73 5.36 8.63
C ILE A 84 2.29 5.57 9.11
N PHE A 85 1.50 4.50 9.14
CA PHE A 85 0.13 4.51 9.62
C PHE A 85 0.05 5.04 11.05
N PHE A 86 0.89 4.53 11.95
CA PHE A 86 0.91 4.95 13.35
C PHE A 86 1.41 6.38 13.52
N ASN A 87 2.43 6.82 12.76
CA ASN A 87 2.89 8.22 12.83
C ASN A 87 1.86 9.21 12.27
N ILE A 88 1.21 8.89 11.14
CA ILE A 88 0.16 9.74 10.56
C ILE A 88 -1.02 9.82 11.52
N THR A 89 -1.48 8.66 12.01
CA THR A 89 -2.59 8.59 12.97
C THR A 89 -2.21 9.36 14.24
N TYR A 90 -1.05 9.07 14.86
CA TYR A 90 -0.60 9.71 16.10
C TYR A 90 -0.43 11.23 15.96
N ALA A 91 0.24 11.71 14.91
CA ALA A 91 0.43 13.15 14.68
C ALA A 91 -0.88 13.90 14.48
N GLN A 92 -1.91 13.21 14.00
CA GLN A 92 -3.22 13.80 13.74
C GLN A 92 -4.19 13.64 14.92
N THR A 93 -4.09 12.57 15.73
CA THR A 93 -4.85 12.48 16.98
C THR A 93 -4.35 13.50 18.00
N THR A 94 -3.04 13.73 18.09
CA THR A 94 -2.51 14.79 18.97
C THR A 94 -2.97 16.16 18.50
N SER A 95 -2.99 16.45 17.19
CA SER A 95 -3.59 17.69 16.69
C SER A 95 -5.11 17.72 16.84
N SER A 96 -5.86 16.61 16.88
CA SER A 96 -7.30 16.66 17.19
C SER A 96 -7.61 16.97 18.66
N ILE A 97 -6.63 16.81 19.55
CA ILE A 97 -6.71 17.19 20.97
C ILE A 97 -6.21 18.64 21.16
N TYR A 98 -5.39 19.17 20.24
CA TYR A 98 -4.75 20.50 20.33
C TYR A 98 -5.06 21.48 19.17
N ALA A 99 -5.93 21.12 18.23
CA ALA A 99 -6.26 21.92 17.05
C ALA A 99 -7.77 22.00 16.90
N GLN A 100 -8.38 22.82 17.74
CA GLN A 100 -9.35 23.76 17.22
C GLN A 100 -8.70 25.14 17.23
N ASP A 101 -8.69 25.76 16.06
CA ASP A 101 -8.14 27.07 15.68
C ASP A 101 -6.62 27.24 15.45
N PRO A 102 -6.22 28.04 14.43
CA PRO A 102 -4.83 28.34 14.08
C PRO A 102 -4.21 29.45 14.95
N ASP A 103 -4.90 29.93 15.99
CA ASP A 103 -4.32 30.77 17.04
C ASP A 103 -4.34 29.99 18.37
N PRO A 104 -3.20 29.43 18.82
CA PRO A 104 -3.14 28.58 20.01
C PRO A 104 -3.14 29.37 21.32
N LYS A 105 -3.53 30.65 21.30
CA LYS A 105 -3.57 31.48 22.51
C LYS A 105 -4.78 31.07 23.34
N ASP A 106 -4.47 30.53 24.51
CA ASP A 106 -5.37 30.07 25.57
C ASP A 106 -4.81 30.75 26.83
N THR A 107 -5.40 31.88 27.21
CA THR A 107 -4.82 32.82 28.19
C THR A 107 -4.96 32.32 29.62
N ASP A 108 -5.95 31.49 29.89
CA ASP A 108 -6.30 30.99 31.23
C ASP A 108 -6.14 29.46 31.39
N ILE A 109 -5.85 28.76 30.30
CA ILE A 109 -5.36 27.38 30.23
C ILE A 109 -6.44 26.37 30.66
N ASP A 110 -7.65 26.58 30.20
CA ASP A 110 -8.82 25.76 30.53
C ASP A 110 -9.16 24.72 29.44
N GLY A 111 -8.57 24.86 28.25
CA GLY A 111 -8.75 23.97 27.10
C GLY A 111 -9.59 24.55 25.95
N LEU A 112 -10.08 25.79 26.04
CA LEU A 112 -10.59 26.58 24.92
C LEU A 112 -9.53 27.58 24.44
N THR A 113 -9.67 28.08 23.22
CA THR A 113 -8.82 29.18 22.72
C THR A 113 -9.49 30.51 22.97
N ASP A 114 -8.72 31.59 23.21
CA ASP A 114 -9.25 32.95 23.43
C ASP A 114 -10.27 33.34 22.34
N GLN A 115 -10.03 32.87 21.10
CA GLN A 115 -10.89 33.11 19.96
C GLN A 115 -12.16 32.24 19.99
N GLY A 116 -12.05 30.97 20.37
CA GLY A 116 -13.21 30.08 20.56
C GLY A 116 -14.14 30.62 21.64
N GLU A 117 -13.57 31.09 22.73
CA GLU A 117 -14.29 31.70 23.85
C GLU A 117 -15.02 32.98 23.42
N MET A 118 -14.33 33.94 22.80
CA MET A 118 -14.99 35.20 22.38
C MET A 118 -16.04 35.03 21.27
N TYR A 119 -15.81 34.16 20.29
CA TYR A 119 -16.61 34.14 19.05
C TYR A 119 -17.58 32.96 18.93
N ILE A 120 -17.37 31.88 19.68
CA ILE A 120 -18.19 30.66 19.58
C ILE A 120 -19.01 30.46 20.85
N PHE A 121 -18.36 30.48 22.02
CA PHE A 121 -18.99 30.12 23.29
C PHE A 121 -19.46 31.33 24.11
N GLY A 122 -18.89 32.51 23.87
CA GLY A 122 -19.23 33.75 24.58
C GLY A 122 -18.67 33.83 26.01
N THR A 123 -17.66 33.01 26.33
CA THR A 123 -16.96 32.95 27.63
C THR A 123 -15.85 34.01 27.72
N ASP A 124 -15.30 34.24 28.93
CA ASP A 124 -14.23 35.22 29.17
C ASP A 124 -12.85 34.56 29.06
N PRO A 125 -12.01 34.92 28.06
CA PRO A 125 -10.69 34.30 27.84
C PRO A 125 -9.69 34.42 28.99
N THR A 126 -10.00 35.14 30.05
CA THR A 126 -9.12 35.35 31.19
C THR A 126 -9.58 34.61 32.45
N LEU A 127 -10.71 33.91 32.37
CA LEU A 127 -11.34 33.21 33.48
C LEU A 127 -11.60 31.75 33.08
N PRO A 128 -10.89 30.79 33.70
CA PRO A 128 -11.06 29.37 33.35
C PRO A 128 -12.47 28.80 33.60
N ASP A 129 -13.34 29.55 34.26
CA ASP A 129 -14.69 29.21 34.72
C ASP A 129 -15.48 30.54 34.70
N THR A 130 -16.21 30.80 33.61
CA THR A 130 -16.86 32.09 33.35
C THR A 130 -18.08 32.30 34.22
N ASP A 131 -18.85 31.26 34.51
CA ASP A 131 -20.10 31.34 35.28
C ASP A 131 -19.92 31.06 36.79
N ALA A 132 -18.71 30.70 37.19
CA ALA A 132 -18.24 30.49 38.56
C ALA A 132 -18.96 29.34 39.30
N ASP A 133 -19.38 28.30 38.59
CA ASP A 133 -20.05 27.14 39.15
C ASP A 133 -19.08 26.04 39.63
N GLY A 134 -17.78 26.20 39.33
CA GLY A 134 -16.69 25.31 39.70
C GLY A 134 -16.27 24.30 38.62
N TYR A 135 -16.84 24.39 37.42
CA TYR A 135 -16.41 23.65 36.23
C TYR A 135 -15.68 24.58 35.26
N LEU A 136 -14.70 24.03 34.53
CA LEU A 136 -13.95 24.82 33.56
C LEU A 136 -14.76 24.94 32.26
N ASP A 137 -14.77 26.11 31.62
CA ASP A 137 -15.56 26.34 30.40
C ASP A 137 -15.21 25.31 29.31
N GLY A 138 -13.93 25.01 29.14
CA GLY A 138 -13.44 23.98 28.23
C GLY A 138 -13.88 22.56 28.60
N ALA A 139 -13.98 22.25 29.88
CA ALA A 139 -14.51 20.96 30.34
C ALA A 139 -16.01 20.83 30.07
N GLU A 140 -16.75 21.91 30.15
CA GLU A 140 -18.19 21.97 29.90
C GLU A 140 -18.51 21.89 28.41
N VAL A 141 -17.81 22.64 27.57
CA VAL A 141 -17.89 22.53 26.11
C VAL A 141 -17.55 21.11 25.64
N LEU A 142 -16.51 20.49 26.22
CA LEU A 142 -16.16 19.09 25.95
C LEU A 142 -17.27 18.12 26.38
N SER A 143 -18.01 18.47 27.43
CA SER A 143 -19.12 17.69 27.99
C SER A 143 -20.47 18.00 27.35
N GLN A 144 -20.52 18.90 26.36
CA GLN A 144 -21.74 19.41 25.73
C GLN A 144 -22.72 20.08 26.71
N THR A 145 -22.18 20.72 27.76
CA THR A 145 -22.92 21.62 28.65
C THR A 145 -22.67 23.08 28.27
N ASP A 146 -23.45 23.99 28.85
CA ASP A 146 -23.37 25.42 28.56
C ASP A 146 -22.44 26.11 29.57
N PRO A 147 -21.27 26.63 29.16
CA PRO A 147 -20.30 27.27 30.06
C PRO A 147 -20.73 28.67 30.56
N LEU A 148 -21.92 29.12 30.17
CA LEU A 148 -22.52 30.37 30.64
C LEU A 148 -23.70 30.13 31.59
N ASP A 149 -24.03 28.88 31.90
CA ASP A 149 -25.17 28.52 32.75
C ASP A 149 -24.75 27.63 33.92
N SER A 150 -24.58 28.27 35.08
CA SER A 150 -24.28 27.61 36.36
C SER A 150 -25.30 26.54 36.82
N ALA A 151 -26.47 26.46 36.18
CA ALA A 151 -27.45 25.40 36.40
C ALA A 151 -27.23 24.17 35.50
N SER A 152 -26.21 24.21 34.63
CA SER A 152 -25.77 23.16 33.71
C SER A 152 -24.38 22.58 34.06
N PRO A 153 -24.05 22.31 35.35
CA PRO A 153 -22.71 21.86 35.73
C PRO A 153 -22.37 20.57 34.99
N GLY A 154 -21.24 20.57 34.29
CA GLY A 154 -20.71 19.40 33.60
C GLY A 154 -20.72 18.18 34.51
N THR A 155 -21.61 17.20 34.29
CA THR A 155 -21.60 16.02 35.16
C THR A 155 -20.25 15.32 35.03
N VAL A 156 -19.55 15.09 36.15
CA VAL A 156 -18.36 14.19 36.25
C VAL A 156 -18.75 12.72 35.98
N ALA A 157 -19.77 12.49 35.15
CA ALA A 157 -20.04 11.21 34.52
C ALA A 157 -18.97 11.03 33.46
N GLN A 158 -17.83 10.48 33.89
CA GLN A 158 -16.90 9.69 33.08
C GLN A 158 -16.99 10.09 31.62
N VAL A 159 -16.25 11.14 31.20
CA VAL A 159 -16.09 11.47 29.77
C VAL A 159 -15.83 10.14 29.09
N LYS A 160 -16.88 9.61 28.45
CA LYS A 160 -16.77 8.38 27.71
C LYS A 160 -16.06 8.86 26.48
N THR A 161 -14.73 8.85 26.57
CA THR A 161 -13.76 9.15 25.51
C THR A 161 -13.87 8.11 24.39
N THR A 162 -15.07 7.64 24.08
CA THR A 162 -15.40 6.96 22.85
C THR A 162 -15.75 7.99 21.78
N ARG A 163 -14.97 9.09 21.68
CA ARG A 163 -14.83 9.72 20.36
C ARG A 163 -14.12 8.66 19.54
N GLU A 164 -14.90 7.85 18.81
CA GLU A 164 -14.35 6.82 17.94
C GLU A 164 -13.32 7.53 17.07
N VAL A 165 -12.05 7.17 17.24
CA VAL A 165 -10.98 7.67 16.39
C VAL A 165 -11.45 7.42 14.95
N PRO A 166 -11.49 8.42 14.05
CA PRO A 166 -11.98 8.27 12.69
C PRO A 166 -10.98 7.43 11.88
N TRP A 167 -10.83 6.16 12.27
CA TRP A 167 -9.91 5.20 11.69
C TRP A 167 -10.12 5.03 10.19
N PRO A 168 -11.35 5.13 9.60
CA PRO A 168 -11.51 5.02 8.15
C PRO A 168 -10.80 6.16 7.43
N TRP A 169 -10.92 7.38 7.95
CA TRP A 169 -10.28 8.57 7.40
C TRP A 169 -8.75 8.43 7.45
N TYR A 170 -8.19 8.03 8.59
CA TYR A 170 -6.74 7.79 8.73
C TYR A 170 -6.26 6.67 7.82
N SER A 171 -7.02 5.59 7.74
CA SER A 171 -6.72 4.44 6.89
C SER A 171 -6.75 4.78 5.41
N ALA A 172 -7.77 5.52 4.98
CA ALA A 172 -7.90 5.98 3.59
C ALA A 172 -6.73 6.88 3.21
N ARG A 173 -6.33 7.82 4.07
CA ARG A 173 -5.18 8.70 3.84
C ARG A 173 -3.85 7.94 3.78
N ALA A 174 -3.56 7.12 4.79
CA ALA A 174 -2.32 6.36 4.84
C ALA A 174 -2.21 5.39 3.64
N ALA A 175 -3.27 4.64 3.35
CA ALA A 175 -3.32 3.73 2.20
C ALA A 175 -3.19 4.48 0.86
N GLY A 176 -3.80 5.67 0.74
CA GLY A 176 -3.68 6.54 -0.42
C GLY A 176 -2.23 6.95 -0.69
N ILE A 177 -1.55 7.53 0.31
CA ILE A 177 -0.14 7.96 0.21
C ILE A 177 0.78 6.76 -0.10
N ILE A 178 0.58 5.64 0.58
CA ILE A 178 1.40 4.44 0.38
C ILE A 178 1.17 3.85 -1.02
N SER A 179 -0.07 3.84 -1.51
CA SER A 179 -0.37 3.41 -2.87
C SER A 179 0.30 4.29 -3.92
N TYR A 180 0.35 5.61 -3.71
CA TYR A 180 1.06 6.56 -4.57
C TYR A 180 2.58 6.29 -4.59
N LEU A 181 3.19 6.05 -3.42
CA LEU A 181 4.62 5.72 -3.35
C LEU A 181 4.93 4.39 -4.05
N PHE A 182 4.08 3.38 -3.91
CA PHE A 182 4.25 2.16 -4.68
C PHE A 182 4.03 2.35 -6.17
N LEU A 183 3.10 3.20 -6.58
CA LEU A 183 2.92 3.58 -7.97
C LEU A 183 4.18 4.25 -8.54
N PHE A 184 4.87 5.08 -7.74
CA PHE A 184 6.18 5.61 -8.09
C PHE A 184 7.22 4.49 -8.27
N PHE A 185 7.39 3.60 -7.28
CA PHE A 185 8.38 2.52 -7.35
C PHE A 185 8.10 1.49 -8.46
N ILE A 186 6.83 1.16 -8.73
CA ILE A 186 6.46 0.22 -9.80
C ILE A 186 6.74 0.82 -11.17
N THR A 187 6.52 2.14 -11.32
CA THR A 187 6.77 2.86 -12.57
C THR A 187 8.26 2.91 -12.88
N ILE A 188 9.10 3.32 -11.92
CA ILE A 188 10.57 3.36 -12.14
C ILE A 188 11.15 1.96 -12.35
N SER A 189 10.65 0.93 -11.63
CA SER A 189 11.12 -0.44 -11.82
C SER A 189 10.71 -1.00 -13.19
N GLY A 190 9.50 -0.69 -13.68
CA GLY A 190 9.06 -1.05 -15.03
C GLY A 190 9.91 -0.39 -16.12
N ILE A 191 10.24 0.88 -15.97
CA ILE A 191 11.15 1.59 -16.88
C ILE A 191 12.56 0.97 -16.83
N ALA A 192 13.10 0.72 -15.63
CA ALA A 192 14.42 0.15 -15.43
C ALA A 192 14.54 -1.29 -15.98
N LEU A 193 13.47 -2.08 -15.92
CA LEU A 193 13.38 -3.37 -16.62
C LEU A 193 13.44 -3.20 -18.14
N SER A 194 12.71 -2.21 -18.68
CA SER A 194 12.64 -1.97 -20.13
C SER A 194 13.96 -1.49 -20.77
N THR A 195 14.90 -0.98 -19.97
CA THR A 195 16.25 -0.54 -20.37
C THR A 195 17.35 -1.52 -19.92
N GLY A 196 16.97 -2.64 -19.32
CA GLY A 196 17.89 -3.61 -18.72
C GLY A 196 18.71 -3.08 -17.54
N ALA A 197 18.44 -1.85 -17.06
CA ALA A 197 19.14 -1.26 -15.91
C ALA A 197 18.91 -2.09 -14.64
N LEU A 198 17.67 -2.52 -14.39
CA LEU A 198 17.35 -3.31 -13.20
C LEU A 198 18.01 -4.70 -13.23
N TYR A 199 18.12 -5.30 -14.43
CA TYR A 199 18.79 -6.58 -14.61
C TYR A 199 20.30 -6.51 -14.37
N ARG A 200 20.94 -5.37 -14.64
CA ARG A 200 22.37 -5.16 -14.37
C ARG A 200 22.67 -5.10 -12.87
N VAL A 201 21.74 -4.58 -12.06
CA VAL A 201 21.93 -4.44 -10.62
C VAL A 201 21.57 -5.72 -9.87
N PHE A 202 20.41 -6.32 -10.17
CA PHE A 202 19.87 -7.43 -9.38
C PHE A 202 19.88 -8.78 -10.12
N GLY A 203 20.22 -8.80 -11.40
CA GLY A 203 20.05 -9.98 -12.26
C GLY A 203 18.62 -10.13 -12.80
N GLN A 204 18.47 -10.98 -13.82
CA GLN A 204 17.21 -11.12 -14.57
C GLN A 204 16.04 -11.59 -13.70
N VAL A 205 16.28 -12.59 -12.84
CA VAL A 205 15.25 -13.19 -11.99
C VAL A 205 14.78 -12.20 -10.94
N TRP A 206 15.70 -11.55 -10.22
CA TRP A 206 15.33 -10.64 -9.14
C TRP A 206 14.75 -9.32 -9.64
N GLY A 207 15.24 -8.77 -10.75
CA GLY A 207 14.65 -7.56 -11.33
C GLY A 207 13.16 -7.75 -11.63
N TRP A 208 12.78 -8.88 -12.25
CA TRP A 208 11.37 -9.19 -12.51
C TRP A 208 10.57 -9.40 -11.22
N ARG A 209 11.13 -10.14 -10.25
CA ARG A 209 10.49 -10.42 -8.97
C ARG A 209 10.22 -9.16 -8.14
N ILE A 210 11.15 -8.21 -8.14
CA ILE A 210 11.00 -6.93 -7.44
C ILE A 210 9.82 -6.15 -8.04
N HIS A 211 9.75 -6.03 -9.37
CA HIS A 211 8.61 -5.37 -10.01
C HIS A 211 7.28 -6.05 -9.66
N GLN A 212 7.21 -7.38 -9.70
CA GLN A 212 6.00 -8.10 -9.30
C GLN A 212 5.63 -7.86 -7.83
N TRP A 213 6.60 -7.89 -6.91
CA TRP A 213 6.35 -7.68 -5.48
C TRP A 213 5.83 -6.27 -5.20
N ILE A 214 6.48 -5.24 -5.77
CA ILE A 214 6.02 -3.84 -5.67
C ILE A 214 4.58 -3.72 -6.21
N GLY A 215 4.27 -4.39 -7.31
CA GLY A 215 2.93 -4.35 -7.92
C GLY A 215 1.86 -5.00 -7.04
N ILE A 216 2.18 -6.09 -6.34
CA ILE A 216 1.27 -6.72 -5.37
C ILE A 216 1.02 -5.78 -4.19
N MET A 217 2.06 -5.13 -3.65
CA MET A 217 1.89 -4.19 -2.55
C MET A 217 1.12 -2.93 -2.95
N MET A 218 1.35 -2.43 -4.18
CA MET A 218 0.53 -1.37 -4.77
C MET A 218 -0.95 -1.79 -4.82
N MET A 219 -1.24 -3.00 -5.33
CA MET A 219 -2.60 -3.51 -5.45
C MET A 219 -3.30 -3.61 -4.09
N VAL A 220 -2.64 -4.18 -3.08
CA VAL A 220 -3.19 -4.27 -1.73
C VAL A 220 -3.45 -2.87 -1.15
N SER A 221 -2.54 -1.92 -1.35
CA SER A 221 -2.68 -0.55 -0.85
C SER A 221 -3.81 0.22 -1.55
N VAL A 222 -3.96 0.10 -2.87
CA VAL A 222 -5.07 0.72 -3.62
C VAL A 222 -6.41 0.14 -3.19
N ILE A 223 -6.52 -1.19 -3.03
CA ILE A 223 -7.75 -1.83 -2.56
C ILE A 223 -8.06 -1.34 -1.13
N GLY A 224 -7.05 -1.32 -0.25
CA GLY A 224 -7.21 -0.79 1.11
C GLY A 224 -7.69 0.66 1.14
N HIS A 225 -7.16 1.51 0.24
CA HIS A 225 -7.58 2.90 0.10
C HIS A 225 -9.05 3.02 -0.30
N VAL A 226 -9.48 2.35 -1.37
CA VAL A 226 -10.88 2.39 -1.85
C VAL A 226 -11.84 1.80 -0.82
N VAL A 227 -11.46 0.70 -0.17
CA VAL A 227 -12.28 0.07 0.87
C VAL A 227 -12.41 0.99 2.08
N ALA A 228 -11.33 1.62 2.53
CA ALA A 228 -11.36 2.55 3.66
C ALA A 228 -12.25 3.78 3.39
N LEU A 229 -12.25 4.30 2.15
CA LEU A 229 -13.15 5.39 1.75
C LEU A 229 -14.63 5.00 1.87
N GLY A 230 -14.98 3.74 1.63
CA GLY A 230 -16.36 3.24 1.80
C GLY A 230 -16.82 3.14 3.26
N PHE A 231 -15.92 3.28 4.23
CA PHE A 231 -16.25 3.34 5.66
C PHE A 231 -16.11 4.75 6.24
N ASP A 232 -15.70 5.74 5.43
CA ASP A 232 -15.49 7.11 5.88
C ASP A 232 -16.83 7.81 6.11
N LYS A 233 -17.16 8.03 7.39
CA LYS A 233 -18.38 8.73 7.81
C LYS A 233 -18.25 10.26 7.77
N PHE A 234 -17.07 10.80 7.43
CA PHE A 234 -16.85 12.24 7.41
C PHE A 234 -17.33 12.83 6.07
N ILE A 235 -16.97 12.20 4.95
CA ILE A 235 -17.48 12.58 3.62
C ILE A 235 -18.70 11.73 3.23
N ASP A 236 -18.82 10.49 3.73
CA ASP A 236 -19.94 9.57 3.50
C ASP A 236 -20.21 9.27 2.01
N PHE A 237 -19.18 8.81 1.30
CA PHE A 237 -19.27 8.51 -0.13
C PHE A 237 -20.19 7.33 -0.43
N SER A 238 -21.10 7.52 -1.39
CA SER A 238 -21.85 6.42 -2.00
C SER A 238 -20.97 5.57 -2.92
N LEU A 239 -21.39 4.32 -3.19
CA LEU A 239 -20.67 3.43 -4.12
C LEU A 239 -20.60 4.02 -5.54
N ALA A 240 -21.60 4.80 -5.94
CA ALA A 240 -21.60 5.49 -7.23
C ALA A 240 -20.50 6.56 -7.29
N GLU A 241 -20.34 7.34 -6.23
CA GLU A 241 -19.30 8.39 -6.15
C GLU A 241 -17.88 7.83 -6.10
N LEU A 242 -17.70 6.61 -5.57
CA LEU A 242 -16.40 5.93 -5.57
C LEU A 242 -16.04 5.29 -6.92
N LEU A 243 -17.03 4.92 -7.74
CA LEU A 243 -16.82 4.11 -8.94
C LEU A 243 -17.16 4.81 -10.25
N ILE A 244 -17.90 5.91 -10.24
CA ILE A 244 -18.36 6.60 -11.45
C ILE A 244 -17.74 8.01 -11.49
N PRO A 245 -16.92 8.34 -12.51
CA PRO A 245 -16.36 9.67 -12.64
C PRO A 245 -17.45 10.75 -12.67
N PHE A 246 -17.21 11.87 -11.97
CA PHE A 246 -18.12 13.02 -11.87
C PHE A 246 -19.47 12.74 -11.18
N ALA A 247 -19.61 11.62 -10.46
CA ALA A 247 -20.84 11.33 -9.73
C ALA A 247 -20.98 12.07 -8.39
N THR A 248 -19.88 12.64 -7.87
CA THR A 248 -19.88 13.41 -6.63
C THR A 248 -19.81 14.91 -6.91
N ASP A 249 -20.43 15.71 -6.04
CA ASP A 249 -20.35 17.18 -6.07
C ASP A 249 -19.06 17.70 -5.41
N TYR A 250 -18.36 16.85 -4.64
CA TYR A 250 -17.11 17.21 -3.98
C TYR A 250 -15.92 17.07 -4.93
N GLU A 251 -15.33 18.20 -5.33
CA GLU A 251 -14.13 18.26 -6.18
C GLU A 251 -14.20 17.31 -7.41
N PRO A 252 -15.23 17.43 -8.26
CA PRO A 252 -15.64 16.40 -9.23
C PRO A 252 -14.53 16.00 -10.20
N VAL A 253 -13.71 16.96 -10.64
CA VAL A 253 -12.60 16.72 -11.58
C VAL A 253 -11.46 15.95 -10.92
N LEU A 254 -11.11 16.30 -9.68
CA LEU A 254 -10.05 15.64 -8.92
C LEU A 254 -10.46 14.21 -8.55
N MET A 255 -11.72 14.02 -8.16
CA MET A 255 -12.31 12.71 -7.90
C MET A 255 -12.36 11.84 -9.17
N ALA A 256 -12.85 12.39 -10.29
CA ALA A 256 -12.87 11.70 -11.57
C ALA A 256 -11.47 11.23 -12.00
N SER A 257 -10.43 12.01 -11.75
CA SER A 257 -9.05 11.63 -12.11
C SER A 257 -8.55 10.40 -11.34
N GLY A 258 -8.90 10.27 -10.06
CA GLY A 258 -8.64 9.09 -9.24
C GLY A 258 -9.37 7.84 -9.75
N ILE A 259 -10.66 7.99 -10.09
CA ILE A 259 -11.49 6.89 -10.61
C ILE A 259 -11.00 6.42 -11.98
N ILE A 260 -10.63 7.34 -12.87
CA ILE A 260 -10.05 7.03 -14.18
C ILE A 260 -8.71 6.29 -14.01
N SER A 261 -7.87 6.72 -13.07
CA SER A 261 -6.65 5.98 -12.70
C SER A 261 -6.94 4.57 -12.21
N PHE A 262 -7.99 4.39 -11.40
CA PHE A 262 -8.42 3.07 -10.94
C PHE A 262 -8.87 2.18 -12.11
N TYR A 263 -9.55 2.72 -13.11
CA TYR A 263 -9.90 1.98 -14.32
C TYR A 263 -8.66 1.55 -15.12
N PHE A 264 -7.68 2.44 -15.30
CA PHE A 264 -6.40 2.06 -15.92
C PHE A 264 -5.71 0.96 -15.13
N PHE A 265 -5.70 1.04 -13.81
CA PHE A 265 -5.16 0.00 -12.95
C PHE A 265 -5.85 -1.36 -13.17
N LEU A 266 -7.19 -1.40 -13.22
CA LEU A 266 -7.94 -2.63 -13.51
C LEU A 266 -7.61 -3.23 -14.88
N ILE A 267 -7.42 -2.39 -15.90
CA ILE A 267 -6.99 -2.84 -17.23
C ILE A 267 -5.57 -3.42 -17.16
N LEU A 268 -4.65 -2.73 -16.47
CA LEU A 268 -3.25 -3.14 -16.32
C LEU A 268 -3.12 -4.48 -15.61
N ILE A 269 -3.82 -4.67 -14.49
CA ILE A 269 -3.73 -5.91 -13.70
C ILE A 269 -4.36 -7.07 -14.47
N THR A 270 -5.54 -6.88 -15.05
CA THR A 270 -6.25 -7.91 -15.81
C THR A 270 -5.42 -8.36 -17.01
N THR A 271 -4.87 -7.41 -17.78
CA THR A 271 -4.02 -7.75 -18.93
C THR A 271 -2.70 -8.40 -18.50
N SER A 272 -2.12 -7.99 -17.37
CA SER A 272 -0.87 -8.59 -16.85
C SER A 272 -1.07 -10.01 -16.31
N LEU A 273 -2.25 -10.34 -15.78
CA LEU A 273 -2.56 -11.69 -15.30
C LEU A 273 -2.92 -12.64 -16.45
N PHE A 274 -3.76 -12.20 -17.39
CA PHE A 274 -4.39 -13.11 -18.36
C PHE A 274 -3.85 -12.99 -19.78
N VAL A 275 -3.29 -11.85 -20.17
CA VAL A 275 -2.94 -11.55 -21.57
C VAL A 275 -1.43 -11.64 -21.82
N ILE A 276 -0.58 -11.33 -20.84
CA ILE A 276 0.89 -11.26 -21.02
C ILE A 276 1.50 -12.50 -21.67
N GLN A 277 1.04 -13.70 -21.26
CA GLN A 277 1.56 -14.98 -21.77
C GLN A 277 0.98 -15.36 -23.14
N LYS A 278 -0.23 -14.89 -23.46
CA LYS A 278 -0.96 -15.27 -24.69
C LYS A 278 -0.70 -14.32 -25.84
N LYS A 279 -0.75 -13.00 -25.59
CA LYS A 279 -0.63 -11.94 -26.60
C LYS A 279 0.24 -10.81 -26.07
N TYR A 280 1.56 -11.03 -26.04
CA TYR A 280 2.53 -10.07 -25.49
C TYR A 280 2.43 -8.66 -26.09
N ARG A 281 2.23 -8.53 -27.41
CA ARG A 281 2.07 -7.21 -28.06
C ARG A 281 0.86 -6.45 -27.51
N LEU A 282 -0.28 -7.12 -27.38
CA LEU A 282 -1.51 -6.55 -26.86
C LEU A 282 -1.36 -6.14 -25.39
N TRP A 283 -0.79 -7.02 -24.56
CA TRP A 283 -0.45 -6.69 -23.17
C TRP A 283 0.40 -5.42 -23.11
N ARG A 284 1.42 -5.32 -23.95
CA ARG A 284 2.32 -4.17 -23.96
C ARG A 284 1.62 -2.87 -24.37
N TYR A 285 0.67 -2.92 -25.29
CA TYR A 285 -0.17 -1.76 -25.64
C TYR A 285 -0.95 -1.25 -24.41
N PHE A 286 -1.66 -2.14 -23.73
CA PHE A 286 -2.40 -1.76 -22.52
C PHE A 286 -1.49 -1.35 -21.36
N HIS A 287 -0.34 -2.00 -21.21
CA HIS A 287 0.60 -1.66 -20.16
C HIS A 287 1.19 -0.25 -20.32
N TYR A 288 1.14 0.36 -21.52
CA TYR A 288 1.48 1.78 -21.69
C TYR A 288 0.49 2.75 -21.02
N LEU A 289 -0.71 2.30 -20.65
CA LEU A 289 -1.64 3.10 -19.84
C LEU A 289 -1.09 3.35 -18.42
N SER A 290 0.00 2.70 -18.01
CA SER A 290 0.72 3.03 -16.76
C SER A 290 1.18 4.48 -16.70
N PHE A 291 1.55 5.09 -17.84
CA PHE A 291 2.00 6.49 -17.88
C PHE A 291 0.85 7.49 -17.62
N PRO A 292 -0.27 7.46 -18.37
CA PRO A 292 -1.40 8.34 -18.04
C PRO A 292 -2.01 8.03 -16.67
N MET A 293 -1.98 6.77 -16.21
CA MET A 293 -2.37 6.42 -14.84
C MET A 293 -1.49 7.11 -13.80
N PHE A 294 -0.16 7.12 -13.98
CA PHE A 294 0.73 7.85 -13.08
C PHE A 294 0.41 9.35 -13.03
N VAL A 295 0.20 9.97 -14.20
CA VAL A 295 -0.11 11.41 -14.29
C VAL A 295 -1.44 11.75 -13.63
N ALA A 296 -2.50 10.97 -13.91
CA ALA A 296 -3.81 11.18 -13.32
C ALA A 296 -3.80 10.94 -11.80
N THR A 297 -3.09 9.91 -11.31
CA THR A 297 -2.95 9.69 -9.86
C THR A 297 -2.11 10.79 -9.20
N PHE A 298 -1.04 11.27 -9.84
CA PHE A 298 -0.28 12.42 -9.35
C PHE A 298 -1.16 13.67 -9.21
N TYR A 299 -1.97 13.97 -10.23
CA TYR A 299 -2.92 15.08 -10.20
C TYR A 299 -3.94 14.91 -9.05
N HIS A 300 -4.53 13.73 -8.92
CA HIS A 300 -5.41 13.38 -7.80
C HIS A 300 -4.73 13.60 -6.43
N SER A 301 -3.51 13.10 -6.24
CA SER A 301 -2.79 13.15 -4.96
C SER A 301 -2.33 14.56 -4.58
N VAL A 302 -1.89 15.38 -5.54
CA VAL A 302 -1.32 16.71 -5.26
C VAL A 302 -2.37 17.76 -4.95
N PHE A 303 -3.59 17.60 -5.45
CA PHE A 303 -4.60 18.65 -5.37
C PHE A 303 -5.79 18.32 -4.44
N LEU A 304 -6.07 17.04 -4.14
CA LEU A 304 -7.23 16.67 -3.33
C LEU A 304 -6.96 16.59 -1.81
N GLY A 305 -5.76 16.19 -1.40
CA GLY A 305 -5.46 15.92 0.02
C GLY A 305 -5.06 17.17 0.80
N THR A 306 -5.53 17.35 2.04
CA THR A 306 -5.08 18.47 2.90
C THR A 306 -3.60 18.40 3.26
N ASP A 307 -3.02 17.19 3.25
CA ASP A 307 -1.60 16.95 3.55
C ASP A 307 -0.66 17.62 2.54
N THR A 308 -1.17 17.96 1.35
CA THR A 308 -0.46 18.68 0.28
C THR A 308 0.06 20.05 0.72
N LYS A 309 -0.59 20.67 1.73
CA LYS A 309 -0.16 21.95 2.30
C LYS A 309 1.15 21.83 3.10
N THR A 310 1.52 20.62 3.51
CA THR A 310 2.77 20.39 4.24
C THR A 310 3.97 20.40 3.29
N LEU A 311 5.08 21.02 3.73
CA LEU A 311 6.31 21.07 2.95
C LEU A 311 6.82 19.66 2.62
N THR A 312 6.75 18.74 3.58
CA THR A 312 7.21 17.35 3.40
C THR A 312 6.48 16.66 2.26
N MET A 313 5.14 16.70 2.24
CA MET A 313 4.37 16.04 1.18
C MET A 313 4.54 16.74 -0.17
N THR A 314 4.63 18.07 -0.18
CA THR A 314 4.95 18.82 -1.40
C THR A 314 6.28 18.34 -2.02
N ILE A 315 7.33 18.19 -1.19
CA ILE A 315 8.62 17.67 -1.65
C ILE A 315 8.48 16.25 -2.19
N VAL A 316 7.76 15.36 -1.48
CA VAL A 316 7.53 13.97 -1.92
C VAL A 316 6.85 13.93 -3.29
N TYR A 317 5.77 14.67 -3.49
CA TYR A 317 5.04 14.66 -4.76
C TYR A 317 5.89 15.18 -5.92
N TRP A 318 6.49 16.37 -5.79
CA TRP A 318 7.24 16.96 -6.90
C TRP A 318 8.55 16.22 -7.19
N SER A 319 9.23 15.68 -6.17
CA SER A 319 10.44 14.88 -6.38
C SER A 319 10.13 13.55 -7.09
N THR A 320 9.07 12.84 -6.69
CA THR A 320 8.68 11.58 -7.34
C THR A 320 8.26 11.78 -8.80
N ALA A 321 7.47 12.84 -9.09
CA ALA A 321 7.12 13.21 -10.47
C ALA A 321 8.35 13.57 -11.31
N THR A 322 9.28 14.35 -10.75
CA THR A 322 10.53 14.72 -11.41
C THR A 322 11.38 13.50 -11.74
N ILE A 323 11.57 12.59 -10.79
CA ILE A 323 12.34 11.36 -10.99
C ILE A 323 11.71 10.48 -12.07
N VAL A 324 10.39 10.30 -12.07
CA VAL A 324 9.70 9.54 -13.12
C VAL A 324 9.89 10.20 -14.48
N GLY A 325 9.76 11.53 -14.58
CA GLY A 325 10.03 12.29 -15.80
C GLY A 325 11.45 12.05 -16.33
N LEU A 326 12.46 12.12 -15.47
CA LEU A 326 13.86 11.83 -15.81
C LEU A 326 14.05 10.38 -16.30
N PHE A 327 13.41 9.41 -15.66
CA PHE A 327 13.45 8.00 -16.10
C PHE A 327 12.77 7.79 -17.46
N VAL A 328 11.68 8.50 -17.73
CA VAL A 328 11.01 8.48 -19.04
C VAL A 328 11.92 9.05 -20.12
N ILE A 329 12.56 10.21 -19.86
CA ILE A 329 13.52 10.83 -20.77
C ILE A 329 14.68 9.85 -21.03
N TYR A 330 15.27 9.27 -19.97
CA TYR A 330 16.32 8.27 -20.07
C TYR A 330 15.89 7.09 -20.96
N ARG A 331 14.68 6.56 -20.79
CA ARG A 331 14.14 5.46 -21.58
C ARG A 331 14.02 5.82 -23.07
N ILE A 332 13.56 7.02 -23.39
CA ILE A 332 13.42 7.51 -24.77
C ILE A 332 14.81 7.63 -25.43
N LEU A 333 15.76 8.26 -24.73
CA LEU A 333 17.13 8.42 -25.20
C LEU A 333 17.83 7.07 -25.40
N TYR A 334 17.69 6.15 -24.44
CA TYR A 334 18.25 4.80 -24.52
C TYR A 334 17.78 4.06 -25.78
N ARG A 335 16.48 4.12 -26.09
CA ARG A 335 15.93 3.50 -27.31
C ARG A 335 16.47 4.13 -28.59
N LYS A 336 16.60 5.46 -28.63
CA LYS A 336 17.19 6.16 -29.79
C LYS A 336 18.63 5.72 -30.03
N ILE A 337 19.44 5.60 -28.98
CA ILE A 337 20.84 5.17 -29.09
C ILE A 337 20.93 3.73 -29.58
N GLN A 338 20.19 2.80 -28.97
CA GLN A 338 20.20 1.39 -29.39
C GLN A 338 19.75 1.21 -30.84
N GLY A 339 18.75 1.97 -31.30
CA GLY A 339 18.32 1.97 -32.69
C GLY A 339 19.41 2.44 -33.67
N ARG A 340 20.18 3.48 -33.31
CA ARG A 340 21.31 3.96 -34.13
C ARG A 340 22.43 2.94 -34.22
N VAL A 341 22.82 2.33 -33.10
CA VAL A 341 23.86 1.29 -33.04
C VAL A 341 23.47 0.09 -33.91
N PHE A 342 22.22 -0.37 -33.80
CA PHE A 342 21.71 -1.46 -34.63
C PHE A 342 21.77 -1.13 -36.14
N HIS A 343 21.36 0.09 -36.53
CA HIS A 343 21.41 0.51 -37.93
C HIS A 343 22.85 0.65 -38.47
N GLN A 344 23.79 1.11 -37.65
CA GLN A 344 25.22 1.14 -38.01
C GLN A 344 25.79 -0.27 -38.20
N HIS A 345 25.46 -1.20 -37.30
CA HIS A 345 25.88 -2.60 -37.40
C HIS A 345 25.37 -3.25 -38.69
N LEU A 346 24.10 -3.05 -39.04
CA LEU A 346 23.54 -3.54 -40.30
C LEU A 346 24.29 -3.00 -41.53
N LYS A 347 24.59 -1.69 -41.56
CA LYS A 347 25.36 -1.09 -42.67
C LYS A 347 26.75 -1.69 -42.83
N HIS A 348 27.41 -2.04 -41.72
CA HIS A 348 28.71 -2.72 -41.77
C HIS A 348 28.58 -4.14 -42.34
N VAL A 349 27.61 -4.92 -41.87
CA VAL A 349 27.38 -6.29 -42.37
C VAL A 349 27.05 -6.30 -43.86
N THR A 350 26.20 -5.39 -44.34
CA THR A 350 25.83 -5.31 -45.76
C THR A 350 26.93 -4.81 -46.68
N ARG A 351 27.98 -4.15 -46.15
CA ARG A 351 29.15 -3.71 -46.94
C ARG A 351 30.25 -4.77 -47.02
N SER A 352 30.23 -5.75 -46.12
CA SER A 352 31.19 -6.86 -46.06
C SER A 352 30.74 -8.12 -46.81
N THR A 353 29.53 -8.12 -47.34
CA THR A 353 28.94 -9.14 -48.23
C THR A 353 28.83 -8.57 -49.63
#